data_AF-A0A1H9QEE5-F1
#
_entry.id   AF-A0A1H9QEE5-F1
#
_cell.length_a   1.000
_cell.length_b   1.000
_cell.length_c   1.000
_cell.angle_alpha   90.00
_cell.angle_beta   90.00
_cell.angle_gamma   90.00
#
_symmetry.space_group_name_H-M   'P 1'
#
loop_
_entity.id
_entity.type
_entity.pdbx_description
1 polymer ?
#
loop_
_entity_poly.entity_id
_entity_poly.type
_entity_poly.pdbx_seq_one_letter_code
_entity_poly.pdbx_strand_id
1 'polypeptide(L)'
;MKNYLFAVLLALTFTSCKQAALEKIITPRNLTVNEDFNGIPKSKSEVLAIIDPDSSGKEAGKRVAIQFRDTTIAIEKGKKPKLDKFADARFINSQKTAVLVQTTIEPLYYVISIANGKVEVVDLNRASGSNGERQFLPGLEELTRTSFVINNDYFITAVNGKVYPIKRQNPDDRIPGQFVAYSRDKNTLVFLTDKALYQVSYKTDETFTQPIARKLDNVYNEIQQNYTWFTNDRGTSFLKKNADDNRIVDISEFKH
;
A
#
# COMPACT_ATOMS: atom_id res chain seq x y z
N MET A 1 -12.38 65.41 -5.72
CA MET A 1 -12.62 64.45 -4.61
C MET A 1 -13.44 63.21 -5.01
N LYS A 2 -14.38 63.31 -5.97
CA LYS A 2 -15.24 62.18 -6.41
C LYS A 2 -14.49 61.02 -7.09
N ASN A 3 -13.41 61.32 -7.83
CA ASN A 3 -12.64 60.31 -8.58
C ASN A 3 -11.65 59.53 -7.70
N TYR A 4 -11.20 60.10 -6.57
CA TYR A 4 -10.33 59.41 -5.61
C TYR A 4 -11.12 58.35 -4.81
N LEU A 5 -12.40 58.61 -4.51
CA LEU A 5 -13.29 57.63 -3.87
C LEU A 5 -13.53 56.40 -4.75
N PHE A 6 -13.68 56.60 -6.07
CA PHE A 6 -13.81 55.50 -7.03
C PHE A 6 -12.52 54.67 -7.14
N ALA A 7 -11.36 55.30 -7.11
CA ALA A 7 -10.07 54.60 -7.16
C ALA A 7 -9.81 53.75 -5.90
N VAL A 8 -10.19 54.25 -4.72
CA VAL A 8 -10.07 53.50 -3.45
C VAL A 8 -11.05 52.34 -3.41
N LEU A 9 -12.28 52.51 -3.90
CA LEU A 9 -13.27 51.43 -3.99
C LEU A 9 -12.83 50.32 -4.96
N LEU A 10 -12.24 50.70 -6.11
CA LEU A 10 -11.71 49.74 -7.09
C LEU A 10 -10.51 48.96 -6.52
N ALA A 11 -9.59 49.64 -5.83
CA ALA A 11 -8.43 49.01 -5.19
C ALA A 11 -8.82 48.02 -4.07
N LEU A 12 -9.91 48.28 -3.35
CA LEU A 12 -10.48 47.37 -2.35
C LEU A 12 -11.10 46.11 -2.99
N THR A 13 -11.70 46.23 -4.19
CA THR A 13 -12.26 45.05 -4.89
C THR A 13 -11.19 44.11 -5.45
N PHE A 14 -10.04 44.62 -5.89
CA PHE A 14 -8.95 43.78 -6.42
C PHE A 14 -8.08 43.12 -5.33
N THR A 15 -8.06 43.66 -4.11
CA THR A 15 -7.26 43.10 -2.99
C THR A 15 -8.04 42.10 -2.13
N SER A 16 -9.37 42.04 -2.27
CA SER A 16 -10.22 41.06 -1.57
C SER A 16 -10.24 39.67 -2.23
N CYS A 17 -9.68 39.51 -3.44
CA CYS A 17 -9.60 38.21 -4.11
C CYS A 17 -8.24 37.54 -3.82
N LYS A 18 -7.93 37.34 -2.54
CA LYS A 18 -7.01 36.23 -2.21
C LYS A 18 -7.81 34.96 -2.49
N GLN A 19 -7.67 34.41 -3.70
CA GLN A 19 -8.15 33.08 -4.02
C GLN A 19 -7.56 32.13 -2.98
N ALA A 20 -8.37 31.74 -2.00
CA ALA A 20 -8.03 30.66 -1.11
C ALA A 20 -7.68 29.47 -2.00
N ALA A 21 -6.56 28.78 -1.71
CA ALA A 21 -6.20 27.58 -2.43
C ALA A 21 -7.42 26.65 -2.43
N LEU A 22 -7.87 26.23 -3.62
CA LEU A 22 -9.00 25.32 -3.77
C LEU A 22 -8.62 24.01 -3.07
N GLU A 23 -9.30 23.72 -1.97
CA GLU A 23 -9.10 22.51 -1.18
C GLU A 23 -10.36 21.67 -1.22
N LYS A 24 -10.20 20.36 -1.42
CA LYS A 24 -11.28 19.39 -1.32
C LYS A 24 -10.95 18.36 -0.25
N ILE A 25 -11.79 18.32 0.77
CA ILE A 25 -11.72 17.34 1.85
C ILE A 25 -12.54 16.12 1.45
N ILE A 26 -11.95 14.93 1.58
CA ILE A 26 -12.58 13.65 1.22
C ILE A 26 -12.50 12.70 2.40
N THR A 27 -13.64 12.10 2.75
CA THR A 27 -13.68 11.00 3.72
C THR A 27 -13.27 9.70 3.03
N PRO A 28 -12.27 8.98 3.55
CA PRO A 28 -11.81 7.76 2.93
C PRO A 28 -12.83 6.64 3.13
N ARG A 29 -13.03 5.83 2.08
CA ARG A 29 -13.84 4.60 2.14
C ARG A 29 -12.97 3.36 2.27
N ASN A 30 -13.56 2.25 2.65
CA ASN A 30 -12.85 0.97 2.64
C ASN A 30 -12.60 0.48 1.20
N LEU A 31 -11.54 -0.31 1.04
CA LEU A 31 -11.24 -1.01 -0.20
C LEU A 31 -12.35 -2.02 -0.52
N THR A 32 -12.80 -2.05 -1.76
CA THR A 32 -13.76 -3.05 -2.25
C THR A 32 -13.04 -4.24 -2.88
N VAL A 33 -13.69 -5.40 -2.92
CA VAL A 33 -13.11 -6.61 -3.51
C VAL A 33 -12.93 -6.41 -5.02
N ASN A 34 -11.75 -6.76 -5.54
CA ASN A 34 -11.38 -6.64 -6.96
C ASN A 34 -11.41 -5.21 -7.52
N GLU A 35 -11.16 -4.22 -6.67
CA GLU A 35 -11.07 -2.83 -7.10
C GLU A 35 -9.84 -2.59 -7.99
N ASP A 36 -10.05 -1.91 -9.12
CA ASP A 36 -9.00 -1.59 -10.09
C ASP A 36 -8.75 -0.09 -10.10
N PHE A 37 -7.52 0.32 -9.76
CA PHE A 37 -7.10 1.71 -9.81
C PHE A 37 -6.41 2.08 -11.13
N ASN A 38 -6.44 1.22 -12.15
CA ASN A 38 -5.86 1.45 -13.48
C ASN A 38 -6.78 2.24 -14.43
N GLY A 39 -7.52 3.23 -13.90
CA GLY A 39 -8.46 4.01 -14.70
C GLY A 39 -7.76 4.74 -15.85
N ILE A 40 -8.27 4.57 -17.08
CA ILE A 40 -7.76 5.28 -18.26
C ILE A 40 -8.37 6.69 -18.26
N PRO A 41 -7.55 7.75 -18.15
CA PRO A 41 -8.05 9.12 -18.15
C PRO A 41 -8.61 9.47 -19.53
N LYS A 42 -9.76 10.15 -19.56
CA LYS A 42 -10.37 10.60 -20.83
C LYS A 42 -9.66 11.82 -21.40
N SER A 43 -8.87 12.52 -20.59
CA SER A 43 -8.09 13.68 -21.01
C SER A 43 -6.84 13.87 -20.14
N LYS A 44 -5.89 14.68 -20.61
CA LYS A 44 -4.66 15.00 -19.87
C LYS A 44 -4.90 15.73 -18.55
N SER A 45 -6.08 16.34 -18.36
CA SER A 45 -6.44 17.02 -17.11
C SER A 45 -7.09 16.09 -16.09
N GLU A 46 -7.29 14.81 -16.44
CA GLU A 46 -7.81 13.76 -15.55
C GLU A 46 -6.68 12.95 -14.91
N VAL A 47 -5.62 13.61 -14.45
CA VAL A 47 -4.48 12.99 -13.76
C VAL A 47 -4.23 13.67 -12.42
N LEU A 48 -3.63 12.93 -11.49
CA LEU A 48 -3.17 13.46 -10.20
C LEU A 48 -1.75 14.01 -10.34
N ALA A 49 -1.44 15.01 -9.54
CA ALA A 49 -0.11 15.57 -9.38
C ALA A 49 0.37 15.40 -7.94
N ILE A 50 1.65 15.05 -7.79
CA ILE A 50 2.37 15.09 -6.51
C ILE A 50 3.18 16.38 -6.53
N ILE A 51 2.89 17.30 -5.62
CA ILE A 51 3.54 18.60 -5.53
C ILE A 51 4.32 18.74 -4.23
N ASP A 52 5.36 19.57 -4.26
CA ASP A 52 6.11 20.00 -3.09
C ASP A 52 5.54 21.35 -2.60
N PRO A 53 4.70 21.36 -1.55
CA PRO A 53 4.06 22.58 -1.07
C PRO A 53 5.05 23.55 -0.42
N ASP A 54 6.24 23.11 -0.05
CA ASP A 54 7.22 23.87 0.73
C ASP A 54 8.43 24.31 -0.12
N SER A 55 8.35 24.13 -1.45
CA SER A 55 9.36 24.53 -2.45
C SER A 55 9.77 26.01 -2.41
N SER A 56 9.01 26.87 -1.72
CA SER A 56 9.30 28.28 -1.51
C SER A 56 9.96 28.65 -0.16
N GLY A 57 10.27 27.72 0.75
CA GLY A 57 10.95 28.09 2.00
C GLY A 57 11.28 26.99 3.02
N LYS A 58 12.56 26.97 3.44
CA LYS A 58 13.19 26.66 4.75
C LYS A 58 12.62 25.61 5.74
N GLU A 59 11.64 24.77 5.43
CA GLU A 59 11.27 23.66 6.32
C GLU A 59 12.00 22.36 5.97
N ALA A 60 12.75 21.84 6.95
CA ALA A 60 13.45 20.57 6.86
C ALA A 60 12.45 19.42 7.05
N GLY A 61 11.95 18.90 5.92
CA GLY A 61 11.13 17.71 5.84
C GLY A 61 10.35 17.75 4.53
N LYS A 62 10.81 17.02 3.51
CA LYS A 62 10.20 17.01 2.17
C LYS A 62 8.82 16.36 2.22
N ARG A 63 7.80 17.15 2.58
CA ARG A 63 6.40 16.73 2.56
C ARG A 63 5.85 16.92 1.15
N VAL A 64 4.82 16.16 0.82
CA VAL A 64 4.16 16.23 -0.49
C VAL A 64 2.66 16.45 -0.32
N ALA A 65 2.04 17.14 -1.26
CA ALA A 65 0.60 17.27 -1.35
C ALA A 65 0.10 16.70 -2.68
N ILE A 66 -1.16 16.25 -2.69
CA ILE A 66 -1.78 15.67 -3.89
C ILE A 66 -2.77 16.66 -4.47
N GLN A 67 -2.67 16.90 -5.77
CA GLN A 67 -3.56 17.78 -6.50
C GLN A 67 -4.31 17.04 -7.60
N PHE A 68 -5.55 17.46 -7.80
CA PHE A 68 -6.35 17.17 -8.97
C PHE A 68 -6.74 18.48 -9.63
N ARG A 69 -6.20 18.75 -10.82
CA ARG A 69 -6.29 20.07 -11.48
C ARG A 69 -5.67 21.16 -10.58
N ASP A 70 -6.45 22.16 -10.20
CA ASP A 70 -6.10 23.26 -9.31
C ASP A 70 -6.48 23.00 -7.84
N THR A 71 -7.06 21.84 -7.54
CA THR A 71 -7.61 21.52 -6.23
C THR A 71 -6.68 20.58 -5.46
N THR A 72 -6.24 21.01 -4.26
CA THR A 72 -5.51 20.16 -3.33
C THR A 72 -6.46 19.20 -2.61
N ILE A 73 -6.05 17.94 -2.51
CA ILE A 73 -6.85 16.87 -1.89
C ILE A 73 -6.40 16.69 -0.45
N ALA A 74 -7.35 16.82 0.48
CA ALA A 74 -7.16 16.55 1.89
C ALA A 74 -8.02 15.35 2.33
N ILE A 75 -7.54 14.60 3.31
CA ILE A 75 -8.24 13.44 3.87
C ILE A 75 -8.69 13.76 5.29
N GLU A 76 -9.95 13.49 5.59
CA GLU A 76 -10.51 13.61 6.94
C GLU A 76 -11.24 12.32 7.33
N LYS A 77 -10.85 11.74 8.47
CA LYS A 77 -11.44 10.48 8.98
C LYS A 77 -11.81 10.62 10.44
N GLY A 78 -13.11 10.74 10.73
CA GLY A 78 -13.63 10.83 12.08
C GLY A 78 -13.16 12.09 12.80
N LYS A 79 -12.65 11.94 14.04
CA LYS A 79 -12.14 13.07 14.85
C LYS A 79 -10.61 13.27 14.73
N LYS A 80 -9.94 12.58 13.79
CA LYS A 80 -8.50 12.76 13.57
C LYS A 80 -8.22 14.08 12.85
N PRO A 81 -7.02 14.67 13.02
CA PRO A 81 -6.64 15.87 12.27
C PRO A 81 -6.74 15.67 10.76
N LYS A 82 -7.09 16.74 10.04
CA LYS A 82 -7.06 16.79 8.58
C LYS A 82 -5.65 16.46 8.08
N LEU A 83 -5.58 15.64 7.02
CA LEU A 83 -4.35 15.22 6.37
C LEU A 83 -4.27 15.84 4.97
N ASP A 84 -3.49 16.90 4.83
CA ASP A 84 -3.28 17.65 3.58
C ASP A 84 -1.83 17.61 3.09
N LYS A 85 -0.91 17.14 3.94
CA LYS A 85 0.50 16.90 3.64
C LYS A 85 0.90 15.48 4.05
N PHE A 86 1.65 14.82 3.17
CA PHE A 86 2.05 13.42 3.28
C PHE A 86 3.58 13.29 3.38
N ALA A 87 4.04 12.25 4.07
CA ALA A 87 5.47 11.94 4.22
C ALA A 87 6.06 11.32 2.95
N ASP A 88 5.28 10.49 2.26
CA ASP A 88 5.63 9.91 0.97
C ASP A 88 4.39 9.85 0.07
N ALA A 89 4.62 9.92 -1.24
CA ALA A 89 3.60 9.68 -2.24
C ALA A 89 4.22 9.04 -3.49
N ARG A 90 3.57 8.00 -4.00
CA ARG A 90 4.00 7.32 -5.22
C ARG A 90 2.81 6.94 -6.08
N PHE A 91 2.93 7.14 -7.38
CA PHE A 91 1.94 6.64 -8.33
C PHE A 91 1.92 5.12 -8.30
N ILE A 92 0.72 4.56 -8.26
CA ILE A 92 0.50 3.11 -8.31
C ILE A 92 -0.05 2.65 -9.65
N ASN A 93 -0.07 3.55 -10.65
CA ASN A 93 -0.35 3.20 -12.03
C ASN A 93 0.43 4.11 -12.99
N SER A 94 0.56 3.67 -14.23
CA SER A 94 1.28 4.44 -15.26
C SER A 94 0.54 5.70 -15.73
N GLN A 95 -0.79 5.70 -15.61
CA GLN A 95 -1.68 6.76 -16.08
C GLN A 95 -1.76 7.94 -15.11
N LYS A 96 -1.13 7.82 -13.93
CA LYS A 96 -1.14 8.84 -12.86
C LYS A 96 -2.55 9.17 -12.36
N THR A 97 -3.47 8.21 -12.46
CA THR A 97 -4.84 8.36 -11.95
C THR A 97 -5.01 7.81 -10.54
N ALA A 98 -3.96 7.17 -9.98
CA ALA A 98 -3.95 6.70 -8.60
C ALA A 98 -2.58 6.89 -7.93
N VAL A 99 -2.60 7.40 -6.70
CA VAL A 99 -1.44 7.69 -5.86
C VAL A 99 -1.63 7.02 -4.51
N LEU A 100 -0.63 6.25 -4.09
CA LEU A 100 -0.50 5.82 -2.70
C LEU A 100 0.19 6.94 -1.91
N VAL A 101 -0.38 7.31 -0.77
CA VAL A 101 0.19 8.29 0.16
C VAL A 101 0.43 7.68 1.54
N GLN A 102 1.48 8.14 2.21
CA GLN A 102 1.80 7.81 3.59
C GLN A 102 1.70 9.06 4.46
N THR A 103 1.01 8.99 5.60
CA THR A 103 0.86 10.14 6.51
C THR A 103 2.12 10.41 7.34
N THR A 104 2.21 11.62 7.91
CA THR A 104 3.41 12.13 8.59
C THR A 104 3.49 11.80 10.08
N ILE A 105 2.35 11.66 10.76
CA ILE A 105 2.31 11.45 12.23
C ILE A 105 2.35 9.95 12.55
N GLU A 106 1.47 9.19 11.90
CA GLU A 106 1.39 7.73 11.96
C GLU A 106 1.68 7.22 10.54
N PRO A 107 2.27 6.03 10.33
CA PRO A 107 2.47 5.48 8.98
C PRO A 107 1.16 4.87 8.47
N LEU A 108 0.13 5.69 8.33
CA LEU A 108 -1.14 5.31 7.71
C LEU A 108 -1.04 5.47 6.20
N TYR A 109 -1.71 4.57 5.49
CA TYR A 109 -1.67 4.49 4.03
C TYR A 109 -3.05 4.70 3.44
N TYR A 110 -3.12 5.51 2.38
CA TYR A 110 -4.34 5.76 1.62
C TYR A 110 -4.03 5.72 0.12
N VAL A 111 -5.02 5.32 -0.67
CA VAL A 111 -4.97 5.47 -2.13
C VAL A 111 -5.90 6.61 -2.53
N ILE A 112 -5.34 7.67 -3.09
CA ILE A 112 -6.10 8.74 -3.74
C ILE A 112 -6.19 8.39 -5.22
N SER A 113 -7.40 8.28 -5.75
CA SER A 113 -7.62 7.87 -7.14
C SER A 113 -8.69 8.69 -7.84
N ILE A 114 -8.70 8.62 -9.17
CA ILE A 114 -9.73 9.22 -10.01
C ILE A 114 -10.61 8.10 -10.58
N ALA A 115 -11.86 8.06 -10.16
CA ALA A 115 -12.88 7.15 -10.68
C ALA A 115 -14.02 7.97 -11.30
N ASN A 116 -14.34 7.70 -12.57
CA ASN A 116 -15.41 8.40 -13.30
C ASN A 116 -15.32 9.94 -13.22
N GLY A 117 -14.10 10.48 -13.30
CA GLY A 117 -13.82 11.92 -13.23
C GLY A 117 -13.95 12.54 -11.82
N LYS A 118 -14.18 11.72 -10.79
CA LYS A 118 -14.24 12.13 -9.38
C LYS A 118 -13.04 11.60 -8.62
N VAL A 119 -12.48 12.42 -7.75
CA VAL A 119 -11.46 11.98 -6.80
C VAL A 119 -12.12 11.19 -5.69
N GLU A 120 -11.57 10.02 -5.40
CA GLU A 120 -11.93 9.14 -4.30
C GLU A 120 -10.69 8.81 -3.46
N VAL A 121 -10.93 8.49 -2.19
CA VAL A 121 -9.86 8.10 -1.27
C VAL A 121 -10.22 6.76 -0.65
N VAL A 122 -9.29 5.82 -0.70
CA VAL A 122 -9.41 4.48 -0.14
C VAL A 122 -8.46 4.33 1.05
N ASP A 123 -8.98 3.79 2.13
CA ASP A 123 -8.27 3.51 3.36
C ASP A 123 -7.61 2.12 3.32
N LEU A 124 -6.29 2.07 3.51
CA LEU A 124 -5.51 0.83 3.59
C LEU A 124 -5.04 0.51 5.02
N ASN A 125 -5.74 1.04 6.04
CA ASN A 125 -5.40 0.87 7.44
C ASN A 125 -6.38 -0.08 8.11
N ARG A 126 -6.19 -1.38 7.87
CA ARG A 126 -6.99 -2.42 8.52
C ARG A 126 -6.60 -2.48 10.00
N ALA A 127 -7.59 -2.33 10.88
CA ALA A 127 -7.39 -2.46 12.33
C ALA A 127 -6.78 -3.82 12.66
N SER A 128 -5.93 -3.86 13.67
CA SER A 128 -5.36 -5.09 14.22
C SER A 128 -5.73 -5.17 15.70
N GLY A 129 -5.97 -6.37 16.21
CA GLY A 129 -6.21 -6.60 17.63
C GLY A 129 -5.05 -6.14 18.52
N SER A 130 -5.29 -6.16 19.84
CA SER A 130 -4.37 -5.68 20.88
C SER A 130 -2.99 -6.35 20.89
N ASN A 131 -2.87 -7.55 20.30
CA ASN A 131 -1.58 -8.24 20.13
C ASN A 131 -0.77 -7.70 18.94
N GLY A 132 -1.44 -7.21 17.89
CA GLY A 132 -0.80 -6.66 16.69
C GLY A 132 -0.56 -5.15 16.74
N GLU A 133 -1.23 -4.40 17.61
CA GLU A 133 -0.95 -2.96 17.81
C GLU A 133 0.41 -2.70 18.50
N ARG A 134 0.93 -3.69 19.24
CA ARG A 134 2.23 -3.59 19.96
C ARG A 134 3.42 -4.13 19.17
N GLN A 135 3.19 -4.80 18.05
CA GLN A 135 4.25 -5.33 17.20
C GLN A 135 4.46 -4.37 16.03
N PHE A 136 5.70 -3.89 15.91
CA PHE A 136 6.31 -3.22 14.76
C PHE A 136 5.42 -3.17 13.51
N LEU A 137 4.96 -1.98 13.11
CA LEU A 137 4.31 -1.82 11.81
C LEU A 137 5.42 -1.96 10.75
N PRO A 138 5.46 -3.03 9.93
CA PRO A 138 6.51 -3.15 8.91
C PRO A 138 6.41 -2.02 7.87
N GLY A 139 5.27 -1.31 7.84
CA GLY A 139 5.07 -0.17 6.95
C GLY A 139 5.01 -0.66 5.51
N LEU A 140 5.68 0.07 4.62
CA LEU A 140 5.82 -0.30 3.22
C LEU A 140 7.12 -1.09 3.03
N GLU A 141 7.00 -2.32 2.56
CA GLU A 141 8.13 -3.19 2.20
C GLU A 141 8.17 -3.39 0.67
N GLU A 142 9.22 -2.92 0.03
CA GLU A 142 9.42 -3.08 -1.42
C GLU A 142 9.88 -4.51 -1.75
N LEU A 143 9.06 -5.24 -2.50
CA LEU A 143 9.39 -6.61 -2.94
C LEU A 143 10.09 -6.62 -4.30
N THR A 144 9.65 -5.73 -5.18
CA THR A 144 10.28 -5.43 -6.47
C THR A 144 10.09 -3.95 -6.78
N ARG A 145 10.71 -3.46 -7.86
CA ARG A 145 10.50 -2.08 -8.34
C ARG A 145 9.03 -1.69 -8.58
N THR A 146 8.16 -2.67 -8.79
CA THR A 146 6.76 -2.44 -9.16
C THR A 146 5.78 -3.14 -8.22
N SER A 147 6.26 -3.74 -7.13
CA SER A 147 5.39 -4.43 -6.18
C SER A 147 5.89 -4.28 -4.75
N PHE A 148 4.97 -4.04 -3.84
CA PHE A 148 5.28 -3.84 -2.44
C PHE A 148 4.13 -4.33 -1.56
N VAL A 149 4.44 -4.57 -0.30
CA VAL A 149 3.48 -4.95 0.73
C VAL A 149 3.32 -3.79 1.69
N ILE A 150 2.08 -3.51 2.08
CA ILE A 150 1.76 -2.52 3.10
C ILE A 150 1.24 -3.24 4.33
N ASN A 151 1.93 -3.06 5.45
CA ASN A 151 1.52 -3.53 6.76
C ASN A 151 1.20 -5.04 6.81
N ASN A 152 1.77 -5.84 5.89
CA ASN A 152 1.39 -7.24 5.64
C ASN A 152 -0.11 -7.48 5.39
N ASP A 153 -0.89 -6.43 5.15
CA ASP A 153 -2.33 -6.49 4.95
C ASP A 153 -2.72 -6.34 3.48
N TYR A 154 -1.86 -5.71 2.68
CA TYR A 154 -2.11 -5.46 1.27
C TYR A 154 -0.86 -5.70 0.42
N PHE A 155 -1.04 -6.39 -0.70
CA PHE A 155 -0.04 -6.49 -1.76
C PHE A 155 -0.44 -5.56 -2.90
N ILE A 156 0.48 -4.73 -3.39
CA ILE A 156 0.19 -3.72 -4.41
C ILE A 156 1.10 -3.91 -5.60
N THR A 157 0.53 -3.80 -6.80
CA THR A 157 1.26 -3.77 -8.06
C THR A 157 1.12 -2.40 -8.73
N ALA A 158 2.21 -1.63 -8.73
CA ALA A 158 2.23 -0.21 -9.11
C ALA A 158 2.14 0.07 -10.62
N VAL A 159 2.18 -0.96 -11.48
CA VAL A 159 2.05 -0.77 -12.93
C VAL A 159 0.60 -0.65 -13.34
N ASN A 160 -0.27 -1.44 -12.70
CA ASN A 160 -1.67 -1.61 -13.04
C ASN A 160 -2.60 -1.25 -11.88
N GLY A 161 -2.12 -0.53 -10.86
CA GLY A 161 -2.98 -0.03 -9.78
C GLY A 161 -3.79 -1.10 -9.09
N LYS A 162 -3.30 -2.34 -8.94
CA LYS A 162 -4.05 -3.37 -8.23
C LYS A 162 -3.61 -3.45 -6.78
N VAL A 163 -4.60 -3.49 -5.90
CA VAL A 163 -4.42 -3.64 -4.45
C VAL A 163 -5.14 -4.92 -4.04
N TYR A 164 -4.38 -5.87 -3.53
CA TYR A 164 -4.87 -7.18 -3.10
C TYR A 164 -4.84 -7.25 -1.58
N PRO A 165 -6.00 -7.43 -0.91
CA PRO A 165 -6.00 -7.79 0.50
C PRO A 165 -5.25 -9.11 0.69
N ILE A 166 -4.39 -9.15 1.69
CA ILE A 166 -3.71 -10.37 2.10
C ILE A 166 -4.56 -11.01 3.20
N LYS A 167 -4.91 -12.27 3.02
CA LYS A 167 -5.57 -13.04 4.07
C LYS A 167 -4.62 -13.18 5.26
N ARG A 168 -5.09 -12.75 6.43
CA ARG A 168 -4.36 -12.88 7.70
C ARG A 168 -4.44 -14.32 8.21
N GLN A 169 -3.42 -14.73 8.95
CA GLN A 169 -3.44 -16.01 9.66
C GLN A 169 -4.53 -16.04 10.74
N ASN A 170 -4.67 -14.94 11.50
CA ASN A 170 -5.80 -14.66 12.37
C ASN A 170 -6.56 -13.45 11.80
N PRO A 171 -7.86 -13.52 11.48
CA PRO A 171 -8.60 -12.41 10.87
C PRO A 171 -8.49 -11.08 11.62
N ASP A 172 -8.37 -11.13 12.93
CA ASP A 172 -8.33 -9.95 13.81
C ASP A 172 -6.92 -9.38 13.98
N ASP A 173 -5.87 -10.19 13.78
CA ASP A 173 -4.49 -9.80 14.00
C ASP A 173 -3.71 -9.71 12.70
N ARG A 174 -3.02 -8.59 12.51
CA ARG A 174 -2.04 -8.44 11.44
C ARG A 174 -1.01 -9.57 11.50
N ILE A 175 -0.54 -9.99 10.33
CA ILE A 175 0.50 -11.02 10.19
C ILE A 175 1.78 -10.54 10.90
N PRO A 176 2.19 -11.20 12.00
CA PRO A 176 3.35 -10.78 12.78
C PRO A 176 4.60 -11.45 12.20
N GLY A 177 5.20 -10.82 11.19
CA GLY A 177 6.37 -11.41 10.54
C GLY A 177 6.99 -10.53 9.47
N GLN A 178 8.18 -10.91 9.05
CA GLN A 178 8.90 -10.26 7.95
C GLN A 178 8.61 -11.00 6.65
N PHE A 179 8.43 -10.31 5.53
CA PHE A 179 8.41 -10.97 4.23
C PHE A 179 9.80 -11.55 3.91
N VAL A 180 9.84 -12.78 3.41
CA VAL A 180 11.13 -13.49 3.16
C VAL A 180 11.24 -14.14 1.79
N ALA A 181 10.13 -14.46 1.15
CA ALA A 181 10.12 -15.05 -0.18
C ALA A 181 8.76 -14.92 -0.87
N TYR A 182 8.75 -15.05 -2.19
CA TYR A 182 7.53 -15.30 -2.96
C TYR A 182 7.72 -16.51 -3.87
N SER A 183 6.60 -17.13 -4.27
CA SER A 183 6.61 -18.22 -5.25
C SER A 183 7.12 -17.74 -6.62
N ARG A 184 7.56 -18.67 -7.47
CA ARG A 184 8.10 -18.33 -8.81
C ARG A 184 7.15 -17.49 -9.65
N ASP A 185 5.85 -17.76 -9.57
CA ASP A 185 4.78 -17.02 -10.24
C ASP A 185 4.37 -15.73 -9.52
N LYS A 186 5.01 -15.43 -8.38
CA LYS A 186 4.81 -14.26 -7.53
C LYS A 186 3.39 -14.11 -7.02
N ASN A 187 2.67 -15.22 -6.83
CA ASN A 187 1.30 -15.20 -6.33
C ASN A 187 1.22 -15.53 -4.84
N THR A 188 2.17 -16.32 -4.31
CA THR A 188 2.26 -16.68 -2.90
C THR A 188 3.33 -15.86 -2.22
N LEU A 189 2.97 -15.22 -1.11
CA LEU A 189 3.87 -14.46 -0.22
C LEU A 189 4.22 -15.34 0.98
N VAL A 190 5.47 -15.28 1.42
CA VAL A 190 5.98 -16.02 2.58
C VAL A 190 6.43 -15.03 3.64
N PHE A 191 5.85 -15.13 4.83
CA PHE A 191 6.16 -14.34 6.00
C PHE A 191 6.82 -15.23 7.06
N LEU A 192 8.01 -14.84 7.51
CA LEU A 192 8.67 -15.45 8.65
C LEU A 192 8.08 -14.88 9.94
N THR A 193 7.34 -15.73 10.63
CA THR A 193 6.84 -15.50 11.99
C THR A 193 7.80 -16.15 13.00
N ASP A 194 7.56 -15.95 14.30
CA ASP A 194 8.42 -16.50 15.38
C ASP A 194 8.62 -18.03 15.29
N LYS A 195 7.60 -18.78 14.87
CA LYS A 195 7.60 -20.26 14.90
C LYS A 195 7.20 -20.92 13.58
N ALA A 196 6.98 -20.15 12.52
CA ALA A 196 6.61 -20.70 11.23
C ALA A 196 6.87 -19.75 10.06
N LEU A 197 6.90 -20.33 8.87
CA LEU A 197 6.70 -19.62 7.61
C LEU A 197 5.21 -19.64 7.29
N TYR A 198 4.54 -18.52 7.51
CA TYR A 198 3.15 -18.32 7.09
C TYR A 198 3.13 -17.93 5.61
N GLN A 199 2.33 -18.62 4.82
CA GLN A 199 2.29 -18.43 3.38
C GLN A 199 0.86 -18.23 2.93
N VAL A 200 0.69 -17.30 2.00
CA VAL A 200 -0.62 -16.89 1.53
C VAL A 200 -0.55 -16.50 0.07
N SER A 201 -1.44 -17.08 -0.73
CA SER A 201 -1.68 -16.62 -2.09
C SER A 201 -2.66 -15.47 -2.08
N TYR A 202 -2.23 -14.28 -2.50
CA TYR A 202 -3.12 -13.10 -2.56
C TYR A 202 -4.16 -13.17 -3.69
N LYS A 203 -4.07 -14.17 -4.58
CA LYS A 203 -5.04 -14.39 -5.66
C LYS A 203 -6.12 -15.39 -5.29
N THR A 204 -5.78 -16.42 -4.52
CA THR A 204 -6.67 -17.55 -4.23
C THR A 204 -7.08 -17.63 -2.76
N ASP A 205 -6.51 -16.80 -1.88
CA ASP A 205 -6.67 -16.85 -0.43
C ASP A 205 -6.32 -18.20 0.21
N GLU A 206 -5.63 -19.06 -0.55
CA GLU A 206 -5.06 -20.30 -0.05
C GLU A 206 -3.86 -19.99 0.83
N THR A 207 -3.79 -20.70 1.95
CA THR A 207 -2.76 -20.49 2.97
C THR A 207 -2.07 -21.79 3.30
N PHE A 208 -0.78 -21.74 3.57
CA PHE A 208 0.00 -22.86 4.08
C PHE A 208 0.96 -22.36 5.15
N THR A 209 1.05 -23.09 6.26
CA THR A 209 1.95 -22.74 7.36
C THR A 209 2.96 -23.86 7.52
N GLN A 210 4.23 -23.53 7.32
CA GLN A 210 5.33 -24.47 7.49
C GLN A 210 6.03 -24.17 8.84
N PRO A 211 5.91 -25.03 9.86
CA PRO A 211 6.58 -24.84 11.14
C PRO A 211 8.11 -24.77 10.96
N ILE A 212 8.76 -23.92 11.76
CA ILE A 212 10.23 -23.87 11.89
C ILE A 212 10.62 -24.32 13.30
N ALA A 213 11.61 -25.20 13.39
CA ALA A 213 12.03 -25.78 14.66
C ALA A 213 12.91 -24.83 15.50
N ARG A 214 13.49 -23.82 14.86
CA ARG A 214 14.38 -22.83 15.47
C ARG A 214 14.27 -21.50 14.74
N LYS A 215 14.71 -20.44 15.40
CA LYS A 215 14.93 -19.14 14.76
C LYS A 215 15.96 -19.30 13.64
N LEU A 216 15.68 -18.68 12.51
CA LEU A 216 16.55 -18.74 11.33
C LEU A 216 17.52 -17.56 11.34
N ASP A 217 18.82 -17.84 11.40
CA ASP A 217 19.85 -16.80 11.41
C ASP A 217 20.07 -16.18 10.01
N ASN A 218 20.18 -17.02 8.98
CA ASN A 218 20.22 -16.60 7.58
C ASN A 218 19.04 -17.20 6.82
N VAL A 219 17.93 -16.46 6.82
CA VAL A 219 16.66 -16.92 6.26
C VAL A 219 16.78 -17.27 4.77
N TYR A 220 17.53 -16.47 4.00
CA TYR A 220 17.67 -16.68 2.57
C TYR A 220 18.39 -17.99 2.27
N ASN A 221 19.56 -18.23 2.87
CA ASN A 221 20.31 -19.47 2.65
C ASN A 221 19.53 -20.68 3.15
N GLU A 222 18.88 -20.58 4.30
CA GLU A 222 18.05 -21.65 4.87
C GLU A 222 16.92 -22.03 3.91
N ILE A 223 16.18 -21.06 3.37
CA ILE A 223 15.12 -21.31 2.40
C ILE A 223 15.66 -21.98 1.15
N GLN A 224 16.82 -21.53 0.63
CA GLN A 224 17.39 -22.09 -0.60
C GLN A 224 17.89 -23.53 -0.45
N GLN A 225 18.41 -23.90 0.71
CA GLN A 225 19.03 -25.22 0.92
C GLN A 225 18.01 -26.25 1.41
N ASN A 226 17.08 -25.83 2.26
CA ASN A 226 16.27 -26.77 3.05
C ASN A 226 14.79 -26.78 2.68
N TYR A 227 14.38 -26.02 1.65
CA TYR A 227 12.98 -25.93 1.26
C TYR A 227 12.80 -25.98 -0.26
N THR A 228 11.69 -26.56 -0.69
CA THR A 228 11.30 -26.67 -2.10
C THR A 228 9.87 -26.17 -2.28
N TRP A 229 9.62 -25.54 -3.42
CA TRP A 229 8.28 -25.16 -3.84
C TRP A 229 7.52 -26.40 -4.31
N PHE A 230 6.40 -26.71 -3.67
CA PHE A 230 5.44 -27.68 -4.15
C PHE A 230 4.19 -26.96 -4.65
N THR A 231 3.63 -27.44 -5.75
CA THR A 231 2.35 -26.95 -6.26
C THR A 231 1.26 -27.92 -5.83
N ASN A 232 0.19 -27.40 -5.23
CA ASN A 232 -0.95 -28.22 -4.84
C ASN A 232 -1.86 -28.53 -6.05
N ASP A 233 -2.87 -29.36 -5.84
CA ASP A 233 -3.82 -29.78 -6.90
C ASP A 233 -4.61 -28.62 -7.54
N ARG A 234 -4.64 -27.46 -6.88
CA ARG A 234 -5.29 -26.23 -7.36
C ARG A 234 -4.32 -25.29 -8.11
N GLY A 235 -3.07 -25.69 -8.28
CA GLY A 235 -2.06 -24.90 -8.98
C GLY A 235 -1.35 -23.84 -8.13
N THR A 236 -1.64 -23.76 -6.82
CA THR A 236 -0.99 -22.80 -5.93
C THR A 236 0.31 -23.38 -5.38
N SER A 237 1.38 -22.58 -5.46
CA SER A 237 2.72 -22.99 -5.02
C SER A 237 3.03 -22.53 -3.60
N PHE A 238 3.52 -23.45 -2.78
CA PHE A 238 3.92 -23.23 -1.40
C PHE A 238 5.31 -23.80 -1.13
N LEU A 239 6.03 -23.16 -0.22
CA LEU A 239 7.34 -23.57 0.25
C LEU A 239 7.19 -24.64 1.34
N LYS A 240 7.79 -25.81 1.13
CA LYS A 240 7.78 -26.91 2.10
C LYS A 240 9.19 -27.30 2.45
N LYS A 241 9.42 -27.64 3.72
CA LYS A 241 10.72 -28.15 4.14
C LYS A 241 11.03 -29.45 3.38
N ASN A 242 12.24 -29.56 2.85
CA ASN A 242 12.72 -30.77 2.22
C ASN A 242 12.65 -31.92 3.24
N ALA A 243 12.30 -33.11 2.77
CA ALA A 243 12.55 -34.31 3.55
C ALA A 243 14.06 -34.39 3.81
N ASP A 244 14.47 -34.85 4.99
CA ASP A 244 15.89 -35.10 5.25
C ASP A 244 16.49 -35.95 4.12
N ASP A 245 17.68 -35.60 3.64
CA ASP A 245 18.43 -36.40 2.67
C ASP A 245 18.73 -37.82 3.19
N ASN A 246 18.57 -38.05 4.50
CA ASN A 246 18.66 -39.35 5.17
C ASN A 246 17.30 -40.06 5.37
N ARG A 247 16.21 -39.57 4.78
CA ARG A 247 14.91 -40.26 4.85
C ARG A 247 14.96 -41.49 3.94
N ILE A 248 14.77 -42.68 4.51
CA ILE A 248 14.49 -43.89 3.73
C ILE A 248 13.18 -43.64 2.99
N VAL A 249 13.26 -43.41 1.68
CA VAL A 249 12.10 -43.25 0.80
C VAL A 249 11.67 -44.62 0.30
N ASP A 250 10.38 -44.92 0.41
CA ASP A 250 9.80 -46.12 -0.21
C ASP A 250 9.84 -45.95 -1.73
N ILE A 251 10.34 -46.96 -2.45
CA ILE A 251 10.54 -46.92 -3.91
C ILE A 251 9.22 -46.76 -4.68
N SER A 252 8.08 -46.97 -4.01
CA SER A 252 6.75 -46.70 -4.54
C SER A 252 6.49 -45.21 -4.82
N GLU A 253 7.20 -44.29 -4.17
CA GLU A 253 7.09 -42.85 -4.40
C GLU A 253 7.70 -42.38 -5.74
N PHE A 254 8.47 -43.23 -6.44
CA PHE A 254 9.13 -42.90 -7.71
C PHE A 254 8.47 -43.56 -8.94
N LYS A 255 7.33 -44.23 -8.79
CA LYS A 255 6.60 -44.82 -9.92
C LYS A 255 5.72 -43.76 -10.59
N HIS A 256 6.25 -43.17 -11.65
CA HIS A 256 5.46 -42.63 -12.76
C HIS A 256 5.43 -43.65 -13.90
#